data_AF-A0A4Y2R3H8-F1
#
_entry.id   AF-A0A4Y2R3H8-F1
#
_cell.length_a   1.000
_cell.length_b   1.000
_cell.length_c   1.000
_cell.angle_alpha   90.00
_cell.angle_beta   90.00
_cell.angle_gamma   90.00
#
_symmetry.space_group_name_H-M   'P 1'
#
loop_
_entity.id
_entity.type
_entity.pdbx_description
1 polymer ?
#
loop_
_entity_poly.entity_id
_entity_poly.type
_entity_poly.pdbx_seq_one_letter_code
_entity_poly.pdbx_strand_id
1 'polypeptide(L)'
;KAIEDFIPQKSLNLLKKLNIDISFLNISPNLRDRDDFYLKSQEIFQNLRVVNDTAERGVKLMQDFNGLLTVDEQQKQFLLQSVEDHRKQYSECKKATLKRKFD
;
A
#
# COMPACT_ATOMS: atom_id res chain seq x y z
N LYS A 1 30.18 2.18 6.58
CA LYS A 1 28.71 1.99 6.57
C LYS A 1 28.39 0.87 5.62
N ALA A 2 27.68 -0.15 6.08
CA ALA A 2 27.19 -1.24 5.24
C ALA A 2 25.94 -0.79 4.48
N ILE A 3 25.58 -1.49 3.40
CA ILE A 3 24.34 -1.21 2.64
C ILE A 3 23.12 -1.39 3.55
N GLU A 4 23.17 -2.33 4.47
CA GLU A 4 22.12 -2.60 5.46
C GLU A 4 21.81 -1.37 6.33
N ASP A 5 22.80 -0.52 6.61
CA ASP A 5 22.62 0.73 7.39
C ASP A 5 21.72 1.75 6.68
N PHE A 6 21.53 1.61 5.37
CA PHE A 6 20.71 2.51 4.54
C PHE A 6 19.31 1.95 4.26
N ILE A 7 19.00 0.74 4.74
CA ILE A 7 17.71 0.11 4.50
C ILE A 7 16.78 0.36 5.69
N PRO A 8 15.67 1.09 5.50
CA PRO A 8 14.70 1.29 6.57
C PRO A 8 14.14 -0.04 7.08
N GLN A 9 13.87 -0.13 8.37
CA GLN A 9 13.24 -1.32 8.98
C GLN A 9 11.94 -1.75 8.28
N LYS A 10 11.20 -0.77 7.73
CA LYS A 10 9.98 -1.01 6.93
C LYS A 10 10.26 -1.84 5.68
N SER A 11 11.36 -1.54 4.97
CA SER A 11 11.77 -2.27 3.78
C SER A 11 12.24 -3.68 4.12
N LEU A 12 13.00 -3.85 5.22
CA LEU A 12 13.38 -5.19 5.71
C LEU A 12 12.17 -6.05 6.06
N ASN A 13 11.16 -5.46 6.70
CA ASN A 13 9.93 -6.16 7.03
C ASN A 13 9.14 -6.58 5.78
N LEU A 14 9.17 -5.75 4.72
CA LEU A 14 8.56 -6.10 3.44
C LEU A 14 9.28 -7.30 2.80
N LEU A 15 10.61 -7.28 2.72
CA LEU A 15 11.42 -8.38 2.18
C LEU A 15 11.12 -9.70 2.91
N LYS A 16 11.08 -9.68 4.24
CA LYS A 16 10.71 -10.84 5.06
C LYS A 16 9.32 -11.38 4.74
N LYS A 17 8.32 -10.49 4.57
CA LYS A 17 6.94 -10.89 4.22
C LYS A 17 6.82 -11.49 2.84
N LEU A 18 7.67 -11.07 1.92
CA LEU A 18 7.77 -11.61 0.55
C LEU A 18 8.61 -12.89 0.48
N ASN A 19 9.09 -13.39 1.63
CA ASN A 19 10.00 -14.53 1.72
C ASN A 19 11.26 -14.35 0.86
N ILE A 20 11.75 -13.10 0.79
CA ILE A 20 12.96 -12.72 0.07
C ILE A 20 14.16 -12.88 1.01
N ASP A 21 15.12 -13.66 0.56
CA ASP A 21 16.42 -13.80 1.23
C ASP A 21 17.19 -12.48 1.13
N ILE A 22 17.75 -12.00 2.24
CA ILE A 22 18.46 -10.71 2.30
C ILE A 22 19.98 -10.84 2.30
N SER A 23 20.52 -12.06 2.20
CA SER A 23 21.97 -12.32 2.19
C SER A 23 22.69 -11.59 1.05
N PHE A 24 22.00 -11.36 -0.08
CA PHE A 24 22.52 -10.60 -1.22
C PHE A 24 22.91 -9.15 -0.87
N LEU A 25 22.38 -8.59 0.23
CA LEU A 25 22.76 -7.26 0.71
C LEU A 25 24.24 -7.18 1.10
N ASN A 26 24.81 -8.31 1.53
CA ASN A 26 26.22 -8.44 1.89
C ASN A 26 27.14 -8.78 0.71
N ILE A 27 26.57 -9.08 -0.45
CA ILE A 27 27.32 -9.36 -1.67
C ILE A 27 27.68 -8.03 -2.36
N SER A 28 28.93 -7.92 -2.82
CA SER A 28 29.38 -6.77 -3.60
C SER A 28 28.52 -6.60 -4.87
N PRO A 29 28.14 -5.36 -5.25
CA PRO A 29 27.27 -5.12 -6.42
C PRO A 29 27.72 -5.83 -7.70
N ASN A 30 29.03 -5.90 -7.94
CA ASN A 30 29.63 -6.53 -9.13
C ASN A 30 29.40 -8.05 -9.22
N LEU A 31 28.98 -8.70 -8.13
CA LEU A 31 28.75 -10.15 -8.05
C LEU A 31 27.26 -10.50 -7.94
N ARG A 32 26.37 -9.53 -7.75
CA ARG A 32 24.94 -9.76 -7.53
C ARG A 32 24.24 -10.37 -8.74
N ASP A 33 24.65 -9.98 -9.95
CA ASP A 33 24.09 -10.53 -11.20
C ASP A 33 24.41 -12.03 -11.39
N ARG A 34 25.24 -12.61 -10.52
CA ARG A 34 25.60 -14.03 -10.50
C ARG A 34 25.08 -14.76 -9.26
N ASP A 35 24.39 -14.06 -8.37
CA ASP A 35 23.84 -14.63 -7.15
C ASP A 35 22.39 -15.07 -7.39
N ASP A 36 22.12 -16.37 -7.18
CA ASP A 36 20.81 -16.96 -7.43
C ASP A 36 19.72 -16.34 -6.54
N PHE A 37 20.06 -15.98 -5.30
CA PHE A 37 19.12 -15.35 -4.37
C PHE A 37 18.76 -13.93 -4.83
N TYR A 38 19.73 -13.17 -5.30
CA TYR A 38 19.51 -11.86 -5.89
C TYR A 38 18.62 -11.94 -7.13
N LEU A 39 18.93 -12.82 -8.08
CA LEU A 39 18.16 -12.98 -9.32
C LEU A 39 16.70 -13.38 -9.05
N LYS A 40 16.49 -14.32 -8.12
CA LYS A 40 15.14 -14.71 -7.68
C LYS A 40 14.39 -13.56 -7.00
N SER A 41 15.09 -12.78 -6.17
CA SER A 41 14.50 -11.62 -5.51
C SER A 41 14.11 -10.54 -6.52
N GLN A 42 14.96 -10.30 -7.51
CA GLN A 42 14.71 -9.39 -8.61
C GLN A 42 13.50 -9.82 -9.43
N GLU A 43 13.37 -11.11 -9.75
CA GLU A 43 12.20 -11.66 -10.44
C GLU A 43 10.91 -11.42 -9.64
N ILE A 44 10.93 -11.65 -8.32
CA ILE A 44 9.77 -11.34 -7.44
C ILE A 44 9.42 -9.85 -7.54
N PHE A 45 10.40 -8.95 -7.49
CA PHE A 45 10.16 -7.51 -7.58
C PHE A 45 9.67 -7.04 -8.96
N GLN A 46 10.15 -7.64 -10.04
CA GLN A 46 9.67 -7.35 -11.38
C GLN A 46 8.23 -7.85 -11.57
N ASN A 47 7.89 -8.97 -10.95
CA ASN A 47 6.54 -9.55 -10.95
C ASN A 47 5.58 -8.91 -9.93
N LEU A 48 6.11 -8.18 -8.94
CA LEU A 48 5.38 -7.15 -8.18
C LEU A 48 5.11 -5.95 -9.10
N ARG A 49 4.45 -6.22 -10.22
CA ARG A 49 3.96 -5.22 -11.13
C ARG A 49 3.09 -4.28 -10.27
N VAL A 50 3.50 -3.03 -10.15
CA VAL A 50 2.62 -1.96 -9.68
C VAL A 50 1.65 -1.72 -10.82
N VAL A 51 0.75 -2.69 -11.03
CA VAL A 51 -0.06 -2.84 -12.26
C VAL A 51 -0.99 -1.68 -12.48
N ASN A 52 -1.35 -1.00 -11.39
CA ASN A 52 -2.17 0.18 -11.42
C ASN A 52 -1.35 1.27 -10.76
N ASP A 53 -1.18 2.38 -11.48
CA ASP A 53 -0.83 3.63 -10.83
C ASP A 53 -1.81 3.87 -9.67
N THR A 54 -1.33 4.48 -8.58
CA THR A 54 -2.19 4.69 -7.40
C THR A 54 -3.43 5.50 -7.77
N ALA A 55 -3.33 6.41 -8.75
CA ALA A 55 -4.47 7.15 -9.28
C ALA A 55 -5.43 6.26 -10.06
N GLU A 56 -4.94 5.36 -10.93
CA GLU A 56 -5.80 4.42 -11.68
C GLU A 56 -6.62 3.52 -10.75
N ARG A 57 -5.98 3.01 -9.68
CA ARG A 57 -6.70 2.24 -8.65
C ARG A 57 -7.75 3.11 -7.93
N GLY A 58 -7.41 4.36 -7.62
CA GLY A 58 -8.33 5.30 -6.99
C GLY A 58 -9.55 5.60 -7.87
N VAL A 59 -9.32 5.87 -9.15
CA VAL A 59 -10.38 6.13 -10.14
C VAL A 59 -11.27 4.91 -10.31
N LYS A 60 -10.70 3.72 -10.50
CA LYS A 60 -11.49 2.48 -10.67
C LYS A 60 -12.32 2.17 -9.44
N LEU A 61 -11.75 2.34 -8.23
CA LEU A 61 -12.49 2.17 -6.98
C LEU A 61 -13.67 3.14 -6.87
N MET A 62 -13.45 4.43 -7.19
CA MET A 62 -14.54 5.42 -7.17
C MET A 62 -15.62 5.10 -8.20
N GLN A 63 -15.23 4.68 -9.41
CA GLN A 63 -16.17 4.29 -10.47
C GLN A 63 -17.02 3.09 -10.06
N ASP A 64 -16.39 2.00 -9.59
CA ASP A 64 -17.08 0.78 -9.20
C ASP A 64 -17.98 1.03 -7.98
N PHE A 65 -17.50 1.76 -6.98
CA PHE A 65 -18.27 2.06 -5.77
C PHE A 65 -19.48 2.96 -6.06
N ASN A 66 -19.32 3.97 -6.93
CA ASN A 66 -20.43 4.80 -7.38
C ASN A 66 -21.50 4.00 -8.13
N GLY A 67 -21.10 2.99 -8.91
CA GLY A 67 -22.05 2.12 -9.63
C GLY A 67 -22.77 1.10 -8.73
N LEU A 68 -22.16 0.70 -7.60
CA LEU A 68 -22.71 -0.33 -6.71
C LEU A 68 -23.71 0.20 -5.67
N LEU A 69 -23.55 1.45 -5.22
CA LEU A 69 -24.38 2.01 -4.15
C LEU A 69 -25.77 2.43 -4.65
N THR A 70 -25.81 3.32 -5.63
CA THR A 70 -27.04 3.86 -6.18
C THR A 70 -26.76 4.60 -7.49
N VAL A 71 -27.68 4.49 -8.44
CA VAL A 71 -27.68 5.29 -9.67
C VAL A 71 -28.47 6.60 -9.53
N ASP A 72 -29.13 6.80 -8.37
CA ASP A 72 -29.87 8.02 -8.06
C ASP A 72 -28.92 9.14 -7.57
N GLU A 73 -28.93 10.26 -8.29
CA GLU A 73 -28.01 11.36 -8.01
C GLU A 73 -28.32 12.05 -6.67
N GLN A 74 -29.57 12.11 -6.22
CA GLN A 74 -29.90 12.71 -4.92
C GLN A 74 -29.33 11.88 -3.76
N GLN A 75 -29.49 10.55 -3.82
CA GLN A 75 -28.91 9.64 -2.83
C GLN A 75 -27.38 9.73 -2.82
N LYS A 76 -26.76 9.87 -4.00
CA LYS A 76 -25.31 10.06 -4.12
C LYS A 76 -24.84 11.36 -3.47
N GLN A 77 -25.53 12.48 -3.73
CA GLN A 77 -25.21 13.77 -3.11
C GLN A 77 -25.39 13.73 -1.58
N PHE A 78 -26.46 13.09 -1.11
CA PHE A 78 -26.69 12.90 0.33
C PHE A 78 -25.59 12.06 1.01
N LEU A 79 -25.15 10.98 0.35
CA LEU A 79 -24.05 10.16 0.85
C LEU A 79 -22.74 10.95 0.94
N LEU A 80 -22.43 11.76 -0.09
CA LEU A 80 -21.22 12.59 -0.08
C LEU A 80 -21.24 13.59 1.10
N GLN A 81 -22.38 14.23 1.35
CA GLN A 81 -22.55 15.12 2.51
C GLN A 81 -22.36 14.35 3.83
N SER A 82 -22.97 13.17 3.96
CA SER A 82 -22.85 12.32 5.15
C SER A 82 -21.40 11.90 5.43
N VAL A 83 -20.65 11.52 4.40
CA VAL A 83 -19.23 11.15 4.51
C VAL A 83 -18.38 12.35 4.92
N GLU A 84 -18.64 13.52 4.35
CA GLU A 84 -17.90 14.75 4.66
C GLU A 84 -18.16 15.22 6.10
N ASP A 85 -19.41 15.18 6.55
CA ASP A 85 -19.76 15.53 7.93
C ASP A 85 -19.13 14.55 8.93
N HIS A 86 -19.11 13.25 8.63
CA HIS A 86 -18.39 12.26 9.43
C HIS A 86 -16.88 12.55 9.47
N ARG A 87 -16.24 12.92 8.34
CA ARG A 87 -14.82 13.28 8.31
C ARG A 87 -14.52 14.51 9.17
N LYS A 88 -15.37 15.52 9.14
CA LYS A 88 -15.24 16.71 10.01
C LYS A 88 -15.35 16.34 11.48
N GLN A 89 -16.30 15.46 11.82
CA GLN A 89 -16.48 14.98 13.19
C GLN A 89 -15.30 14.13 13.68
N TYR A 90 -14.65 13.37 12.79
CA TYR A 90 -13.53 12.48 13.07
C TYR A 90 -12.27 12.85 12.27
N SER A 91 -11.85 14.11 12.38
CA SER A 91 -10.77 14.72 11.58
C SER A 91 -9.43 13.97 11.62
N GLU A 92 -9.11 13.34 12.74
CA GLU A 92 -7.85 12.63 12.94
C GLU A 92 -7.75 11.31 12.15
N CYS A 93 -8.86 10.77 11.60
CA CYS A 93 -8.94 9.53 10.79
C CYS A 93 -8.15 8.30 11.33
N LYS A 94 -7.72 8.32 12.60
CA LYS A 94 -6.96 7.24 13.24
C LYS A 94 -7.95 6.21 13.76
N LYS A 95 -7.58 4.92 13.63
CA LYS A 95 -8.37 3.80 14.17
C LYS A 95 -8.64 3.93 15.67
N ALA A 96 -7.75 4.58 16.41
CA ALA A 96 -7.92 4.89 17.84
C ALA A 96 -8.99 5.96 18.11
N THR A 97 -9.19 6.90 17.19
CA THR A 97 -10.20 7.96 17.28
C THR A 97 -11.62 7.40 17.06
N LEU A 98 -11.75 6.36 16.22
CA LEU A 98 -13.01 5.68 15.93
C LEU A 98 -13.47 4.69 17.02
N LYS A 99 -12.61 4.36 18.00
CA LYS A 99 -12.95 3.43 19.10
C LYS A 99 -13.68 4.09 20.27
N ARG A 100 -13.89 5.42 20.26
CA ARG A 100 -14.56 6.11 21.35
C ARG A 100 -16.05 6.31 21.04
N LYS A 101 -16.88 5.88 21.99
CA LYS A 101 -18.35 5.98 22.11
C LYS A 101 -19.18 4.83 21.51
N PHE A 102 -19.07 3.67 22.16
CA PHE A 102 -20.25 2.86 22.47
C PHE A 102 -20.21 2.62 23.98
N ASP A 103 -20.50 3.67 24.75
CA ASP A 103 -20.85 3.59 26.17
C ASP A 103 -22.35 3.84 26.29
#